data_AF-A0AAW8KMS6-F1
#
_entry.id   AF-A0AAW8KMS6-F1
#
_cell.length_a   1.000
_cell.length_b   1.000
_cell.length_c   1.000
_cell.angle_alpha   90.00
_cell.angle_beta   90.00
_cell.angle_gamma   90.00
#
_symmetry.space_group_name_H-M   'P 1'
#
loop_
_entity.id
_entity.type
_entity.pdbx_description
1 polymer ?
#
loop_
_entity_poly.entity_id
_entity_poly.type
_entity_poly.pdbx_seq_one_letter_code
_entity_poly.pdbx_strand_id
1 'polypeptide(L)'
;TGASAIQFVPEIAKQVAHLDVYQRSAPYVIPKPDRIYQPLEKKAFRKLPILQSLDRALQYGHHEIRLLAFTTSLNEMPLVEYLFQRHIRKVVKDGRLRHRLMPDYPIGCKRILISN
;
A
#
# COMPACT_ATOMS: atom_id res chain seq x y z
N THR A 1 4.86 -13.30 -5.56
CA THR A 1 4.07 -12.07 -5.78
C THR A 1 4.65 -10.92 -4.95
N GLY A 2 5.80 -10.36 -5.38
CA GLY A 2 6.48 -9.27 -4.67
C GLY A 2 6.02 -7.87 -5.11
N ALA A 3 6.81 -6.84 -4.78
CA ALA A 3 6.53 -5.45 -5.13
C ALA A 3 6.30 -5.22 -6.63
N SER A 4 7.10 -5.87 -7.50
CA SER A 4 6.92 -5.75 -8.95
C SER A 4 5.61 -6.39 -9.42
N ALA A 5 5.25 -7.55 -8.86
CA ALA A 5 4.06 -8.29 -9.27
C ALA A 5 2.78 -7.52 -8.95
N ILE A 6 2.67 -6.92 -7.76
CA ILE A 6 1.47 -6.16 -7.39
C ILE A 6 1.25 -4.91 -8.29
N GLN A 7 2.30 -4.43 -8.96
CA GLN A 7 2.23 -3.30 -9.88
C GLN A 7 1.88 -3.73 -11.31
N PHE A 8 2.44 -4.84 -11.80
CA PHE A 8 2.21 -5.30 -13.16
C PHE A 8 0.94 -6.13 -13.32
N VAL A 9 0.62 -6.99 -12.35
CA VAL A 9 -0.53 -7.91 -12.42
C VAL A 9 -1.85 -7.17 -12.66
N PRO A 10 -2.19 -6.07 -11.95
CA PRO A 10 -3.44 -5.35 -12.20
C PRO A 10 -3.52 -4.74 -13.60
N GLU A 11 -2.40 -4.27 -14.17
CA GLU A 11 -2.39 -3.66 -15.50
C GLU A 11 -2.44 -4.71 -16.62
N ILE A 12 -1.81 -5.87 -16.41
CA ILE A 12 -1.88 -7.02 -17.33
C ILE A 12 -3.29 -7.64 -17.31
N ALA A 13 -3.89 -7.78 -16.13
CA ALA A 13 -5.20 -8.40 -15.96
C ALA A 13 -6.31 -7.69 -16.76
N LYS A 14 -6.16 -6.39 -17.07
CA LYS A 14 -7.11 -5.63 -17.89
C LYS A 14 -7.03 -5.95 -19.40
N GLN A 15 -5.94 -6.57 -19.84
CA GLN A 15 -5.59 -6.71 -21.27
C GLN A 15 -5.65 -8.15 -21.79
N VAL A 16 -5.72 -9.14 -20.89
CA VAL A 16 -5.65 -10.56 -21.24
C VAL A 16 -6.97 -11.26 -20.96
N ALA A 17 -7.32 -12.26 -21.78
CA ALA A 17 -8.51 -13.07 -21.56
C ALA A 17 -8.40 -13.96 -20.31
N HIS A 18 -7.18 -14.35 -19.93
CA HIS A 18 -6.91 -15.21 -18.79
C HIS A 18 -5.56 -14.88 -18.17
N LEU A 19 -5.46 -14.93 -16.83
CA LEU A 19 -4.23 -14.66 -16.08
C LEU A 19 -4.09 -15.59 -14.88
N ASP A 20 -3.03 -16.40 -14.89
CA ASP A 20 -2.64 -17.22 -13.75
C ASP A 20 -1.56 -16.53 -12.90
N VAL A 21 -1.78 -16.49 -11.59
CA VAL A 21 -0.83 -15.90 -10.63
C VAL A 21 -0.30 -16.97 -9.69
N TYR A 22 0.95 -17.36 -9.89
CA TYR A 22 1.65 -18.32 -9.04
C TYR A 22 2.27 -17.61 -7.82
N GLN A 23 1.67 -17.85 -6.65
CA GLN A 23 2.10 -17.26 -5.38
C GLN A 23 2.68 -18.32 -4.45
N ARG A 24 3.94 -18.12 -4.02
CA ARG A 24 4.56 -18.94 -2.96
C ARG A 24 4.17 -18.48 -1.55
N SER A 25 4.24 -17.18 -1.29
CA SER A 25 3.90 -16.56 0.00
C SER A 25 3.19 -15.23 -0.22
N ALA A 26 2.13 -14.95 0.54
CA ALA A 26 1.37 -13.70 0.43
C ALA A 26 2.08 -12.53 1.14
N PRO A 27 2.24 -11.36 0.50
CA PRO A 27 2.71 -10.16 1.18
C PRO A 27 1.55 -9.38 1.83
N TYR A 28 1.87 -8.55 2.83
CA TYR A 28 0.96 -7.48 3.27
C TYR A 28 0.89 -6.40 2.20
N VAL A 29 -0.32 -6.08 1.73
CA VAL A 29 -0.58 -5.03 0.73
C VAL A 29 -1.59 -4.04 1.29
N ILE A 30 -1.23 -2.76 1.32
CA ILE A 30 -2.12 -1.68 1.73
C ILE A 30 -2.52 -0.81 0.53
N PRO A 31 -3.69 -0.14 0.58
CA PRO A 31 -4.12 0.73 -0.51
C PRO A 31 -3.14 1.90 -0.69
N LYS A 32 -2.87 2.25 -1.95
CA LYS A 32 -2.11 3.45 -2.30
C LYS A 32 -3.08 4.64 -2.44
N PRO A 33 -3.05 5.66 -1.59
CA PRO A 33 -3.90 6.83 -1.75
C PRO A 33 -3.33 7.77 -2.84
N ASP A 34 -3.12 7.25 -4.05
CA ASP A 34 -2.65 8.05 -5.18
C ASP A 34 -3.79 8.94 -5.68
N ARG A 35 -3.50 10.23 -5.85
CA ARG A 35 -4.40 11.20 -6.46
C ARG A 35 -3.67 11.98 -7.52
N ILE A 36 -4.37 12.26 -8.63
CA ILE A 36 -3.87 13.17 -9.64
C ILE A 36 -3.87 14.60 -9.07
N TYR A 37 -2.72 15.27 -9.13
CA TYR A 37 -2.62 16.69 -8.83
C TYR A 37 -3.48 17.51 -9.80
N GLN A 38 -4.37 18.33 -9.25
CA GLN A 38 -5.28 19.16 -10.01
C GLN A 38 -4.52 20.28 -10.74
N PRO A 39 -5.06 20.81 -11.85
CA PRO A 39 -4.43 21.90 -12.60
C PRO A 39 -4.12 23.14 -11.74
N LEU A 40 -4.98 23.46 -10.77
CA LEU A 40 -4.77 24.58 -9.85
C LEU A 40 -3.59 24.35 -8.91
N GLU A 41 -3.44 23.13 -8.38
CA GLU A 41 -2.33 22.75 -7.51
C GLU A 41 -1.00 22.83 -8.28
N LYS A 42 -0.98 22.31 -9.51
CA LYS A 42 0.18 22.43 -10.41
C LYS A 42 0.54 23.89 -10.70
N LYS A 43 -0.46 24.76 -10.91
CA LYS A 43 -0.23 26.20 -11.09
C LYS A 43 0.34 26.85 -9.83
N ALA A 44 -0.19 26.49 -8.65
CA ALA A 44 0.31 27.00 -7.37
C ALA A 44 1.78 26.59 -7.13
N PHE A 45 2.12 25.32 -7.36
CA PHE A 45 3.50 24.82 -7.25
C PHE A 45 4.48 25.49 -8.21
N ARG A 46 4.03 25.81 -9.44
CA ARG A 46 4.86 26.55 -10.42
C ARG A 46 5.11 27.99 -10.00
N LYS A 47 4.13 28.66 -9.37
CA LYS A 47 4.24 30.07 -8.98
C LYS A 47 4.94 30.27 -7.63
N LEU A 48 4.79 29.33 -6.71
CA LEU A 48 5.31 29.42 -5.35
C LEU A 48 6.13 28.17 -5.01
N PRO A 49 7.46 28.19 -5.23
CA PRO A 49 8.31 27.02 -4.99
C PRO A 49 8.31 26.57 -3.52
N ILE A 50 8.02 27.46 -2.58
CA ILE A 50 7.87 27.15 -1.15
C ILE A 50 6.77 26.10 -0.91
N LEU A 51 5.70 26.10 -1.72
CA LEU A 51 4.62 25.11 -1.59
C LEU A 51 5.10 23.69 -1.89
N GLN A 52 6.05 23.52 -2.81
CA GLN A 52 6.65 22.20 -3.08
C GLN A 52 7.54 21.74 -1.91
N SER A 53 8.28 22.68 -1.30
CA SER A 53 9.08 22.39 -0.11
C SER A 53 8.22 22.02 1.10
N LEU A 54 7.08 22.71 1.29
CA LEU A 54 6.11 22.39 2.32
C LEU A 54 5.49 21.01 2.11
N ASP A 55 5.03 20.72 0.89
CA ASP A 55 4.46 19.41 0.53
C ASP A 55 5.45 18.28 0.81
N ARG A 56 6.72 18.46 0.39
CA ARG A 56 7.79 17.51 0.68
C ARG A 56 8.05 17.34 2.18
N ALA A 57 8.03 18.43 2.95
CA ALA A 57 8.21 18.37 4.41
C ALA A 57 7.05 17.64 5.10
N LEU A 58 5.82 17.85 4.64
CA LEU A 58 4.63 17.13 5.13
C LEU A 58 4.72 15.64 4.83
N GLN A 59 5.10 15.27 3.60
CA GLN A 59 5.32 13.87 3.22
C GLN A 59 6.44 13.24 4.06
N TYR A 60 7.54 13.95 4.27
CA TYR A 60 8.64 13.49 5.12
C TYR A 60 8.17 13.22 6.55
N GLY A 61 7.48 14.18 7.18
CA GLY A 61 6.95 14.02 8.53
C GLY A 61 5.97 12.84 8.63
N HIS A 62 5.10 12.66 7.64
CA HIS A 62 4.18 11.52 7.57
C HIS A 62 4.92 10.17 7.47
N HIS A 63 6.01 10.11 6.70
CA HIS A 63 6.85 8.93 6.62
C HIS A 63 7.64 8.66 7.90
N GLU A 64 8.10 9.70 8.58
CA GLU A 64 8.83 9.59 9.85
C GLU A 64 7.91 9.06 10.97
N ILE A 65 6.66 9.52 11.02
CA ILE A 65 5.65 8.99 11.97
C ILE A 65 5.44 7.49 11.76
N ARG A 66 5.44 7.02 10.51
CA ARG A 66 5.34 5.59 10.22
C ARG A 66 6.56 4.82 10.72
N LEU A 67 7.76 5.39 10.62
CA LEU A 67 8.97 4.75 11.14
C LEU A 67 8.84 4.50 12.66
N LEU A 68 8.37 5.49 13.42
CA LEU A 68 8.14 5.36 14.86
C LEU A 68 7.17 4.21 15.20
N ALA A 69 6.14 4.00 14.37
CA ALA A 69 5.20 2.89 14.53
C ALA A 69 5.87 1.51 14.33
N PHE A 70 6.94 1.42 13.54
CA PHE A 70 7.70 0.17 13.32
C PHE A 70 8.90 -0.01 14.25
N THR A 71 9.46 1.07 14.83
CA THR A 71 10.66 0.99 15.69
C THR A 71 10.33 0.97 17.18
N THR A 72 9.32 1.70 17.62
CA THR A 72 9.06 1.95 19.05
C THR A 72 7.75 1.29 19.53
N SER A 73 6.78 1.12 18.63
CA SER A 73 5.43 0.62 18.93
C SER A 73 5.16 -0.79 18.41
N LEU A 74 6.07 -1.75 18.62
CA LEU A 74 5.85 -3.17 18.24
C LEU A 74 4.56 -3.74 18.86
N ASN A 75 4.14 -3.24 20.02
CA ASN A 75 2.89 -3.61 20.68
C ASN A 75 1.62 -3.18 19.92
N GLU A 76 1.70 -2.27 18.95
CA GLU A 76 0.57 -1.81 18.13
C GLU A 76 0.42 -2.63 16.83
N MET A 77 1.35 -3.53 16.52
CA MET A 77 1.28 -4.40 15.34
C MET A 77 -0.01 -5.23 15.23
N PRO A 78 -0.62 -5.74 16.33
CA PRO A 78 -1.91 -6.43 16.26
C PRO A 78 -3.05 -5.55 15.72
N LEU A 79 -3.03 -4.25 16.00
CA LEU A 79 -4.04 -3.31 15.48
C LEU A 79 -3.88 -3.14 13.97
N VAL A 80 -2.64 -2.98 13.48
CA VAL A 80 -2.36 -2.84 12.05
C VAL A 80 -2.75 -4.12 11.30
N GLU A 81 -2.45 -5.29 11.88
CA GLU A 81 -2.86 -6.57 11.34
C GLU A 81 -4.39 -6.70 11.28
N TYR A 82 -5.10 -6.32 12.35
CA TYR A 82 -6.56 -6.30 12.38
C TYR A 82 -7.16 -5.40 11.29
N LEU A 83 -6.59 -4.20 11.09
CA LEU A 83 -7.00 -3.29 10.02
C LEU A 83 -6.79 -3.89 8.64
N PHE A 84 -5.67 -4.57 8.42
CA PHE A 84 -5.41 -5.31 7.18
C PHE A 84 -6.41 -6.45 6.96
N GLN A 85 -6.67 -7.27 7.99
CA GLN A 85 -7.68 -8.33 7.93
C GLN A 85 -9.08 -7.79 7.64
N ARG A 86 -9.43 -6.60 8.16
CA ARG A 86 -10.69 -5.93 7.83
C ARG A 86 -10.70 -5.45 6.38
N HIS A 87 -9.60 -4.91 5.89
CA HIS A 87 -9.46 -4.45 4.50
C HIS A 87 -9.60 -5.61 3.51
N ILE A 88 -8.86 -6.71 3.70
CA ILE A 88 -8.91 -7.86 2.79
C ILE A 88 -10.29 -8.52 2.77
N ARG A 89 -10.99 -8.54 3.92
CA ARG A 89 -12.39 -9.01 3.99
C ARG A 89 -13.35 -8.16 3.16
N LYS A 90 -13.10 -6.85 3.07
CA LYS A 90 -13.91 -5.92 2.29
C LYS A 90 -13.64 -6.04 0.78
N VAL A 91 -12.38 -6.22 0.39
CA VAL A 91 -11.97 -6.24 -1.03
C VAL A 91 -12.14 -7.62 -1.66
N VAL A 92 -11.77 -8.69 -0.95
CA VAL A 92 -11.79 -10.07 -1.47
C VAL A 92 -13.00 -10.81 -0.89
N LYS A 93 -14.03 -11.02 -1.71
CA LYS A 93 -15.29 -11.68 -1.31
C LYS A 93 -15.15 -13.20 -1.15
N ASP A 94 -14.36 -13.85 -2.00
CA ASP A 94 -14.11 -15.30 -1.94
C ASP A 94 -13.28 -15.66 -0.70
N GLY A 95 -13.85 -16.52 0.16
CA GLY A 95 -13.21 -16.98 1.38
C GLY A 95 -11.96 -17.84 1.14
N ARG A 96 -11.94 -18.67 0.08
CA ARG A 96 -10.77 -19.51 -0.25
C ARG A 96 -9.61 -18.64 -0.71
N LEU A 97 -9.88 -17.66 -1.58
CA LEU A 97 -8.87 -16.72 -2.05
C LEU A 97 -8.35 -15.84 -0.92
N ARG A 98 -9.24 -15.38 -0.04
CA ARG A 98 -8.87 -14.60 1.15
C ARG A 98 -7.88 -15.35 2.03
N HIS A 99 -8.10 -16.64 2.29
CA HIS A 99 -7.17 -17.44 3.09
C HIS A 99 -5.80 -17.56 2.42
N ARG A 100 -5.74 -17.76 1.10
CA ARG A 100 -4.46 -17.82 0.35
C ARG A 100 -3.70 -16.49 0.30
N LEU A 101 -4.40 -15.37 0.41
CA LEU A 101 -3.82 -14.02 0.41
C LEU A 101 -3.47 -13.53 1.83
N MET A 102 -3.71 -14.33 2.87
CA MET A 102 -3.28 -14.00 4.22
C MET A 102 -1.82 -14.39 4.43
N PRO A 103 -0.95 -13.45 4.81
CA PRO A 103 0.42 -13.76 5.21
C PRO A 103 0.45 -14.63 6.48
N ASP A 104 1.45 -15.50 6.56
CA ASP A 104 1.74 -16.43 7.66
C ASP A 104 2.85 -15.92 8.60
N TYR A 105 3.21 -14.65 8.49
CA TYR A 105 4.27 -14.00 9.25
C TYR A 105 3.78 -12.67 9.82
N PRO A 106 4.33 -12.17 10.95
CA PRO A 106 3.87 -10.92 11.56
C PRO A 106 4.02 -9.71 10.64
N ILE A 107 3.10 -8.77 10.75
CA ILE A 107 3.18 -7.51 10.00
C ILE A 107 4.47 -6.76 10.34
N GLY A 108 5.15 -6.21 9.33
CA GLY A 108 6.44 -5.51 9.52
C GLY A 108 7.70 -6.37 9.43
N CYS A 109 7.61 -7.72 9.53
CA CYS A 109 8.78 -8.59 9.29
C CYS A 109 9.29 -8.53 7.84
N LYS A 110 8.40 -8.16 6.91
CA LYS A 110 8.74 -7.82 5.52
C LYS A 110 8.15 -6.46 5.19
N ARG A 111 8.79 -5.75 4.26
CA ARG A 111 8.30 -4.46 3.77
C ARG A 111 6.85 -4.60 3.29
N ILE A 112 5.97 -3.79 3.88
CA ILE A 112 4.57 -3.70 3.47
C ILE A 112 4.52 -3.09 2.07
N LEU A 113 3.78 -3.76 1.17
CA LEU A 113 3.63 -3.34 -0.20
C LEU A 113 2.43 -2.39 -0.33
N ILE A 114 2.45 -1.52 -1.34
CA ILE A 114 1.40 -0.51 -1.54
C ILE A 114 0.93 -0.62 -2.99
N SER A 115 -0.36 -0.89 -3.20
CA SER A 115 -0.95 -1.09 -4.53
C SER A 115 -2.36 -0.50 -4.66
N ASN A 116 -2.76 -0.31 -5.92
CA ASN A 116 -4.10 0.10 -6.35
C ASN A 116 -4.83 -1.03 -7.06
#